data_AF-A0A8S2MP05-F1
#
_entry.id   AF-A0A8S2MP05-F1
#
_cell.length_a   1.000
_cell.length_b   1.000
_cell.length_c   1.000
_cell.angle_alpha   90.00
_cell.angle_beta   90.00
_cell.angle_gamma   90.00
#
_symmetry.space_group_name_H-M   'P 1'
#
loop_
_entity.id
_entity.type
_entity.pdbx_description
1 polymer ?
#
loop_
_entity_poly.entity_id
_entity_poly.type
_entity_poly.pdbx_seq_one_letter_code
_entity_poly.pdbx_strand_id
1 'polypeptide(L)'
;MASSVKQVLTHDQLWEVLTDKAVASATPEVVQRYRNYTSPDVSRSRVHPGRAYDPNHRDETHGDQMNLGDGKNGEIINPKPKTNFENRLFNLNELVYERNRHRMQQDTLLPPAIDRYKTTFGLVSKASDRAGDVVNPKKSQAQIEYEFEQPRSM
;
A
#
# COMPACT_ATOMS: atom_id res chain seq x y z
N MET A 1 -45.35 -30.12 -79.35
CA MET A 1 -44.12 -29.63 -80.00
C MET A 1 -44.18 -28.10 -80.03
N ALA A 2 -43.77 -27.42 -78.95
CA ALA A 2 -43.70 -25.95 -78.95
C ALA A 2 -42.31 -25.54 -79.45
N SER A 3 -42.25 -24.97 -80.65
CA SER A 3 -41.02 -24.42 -81.24
C SER A 3 -40.58 -23.21 -80.43
N SER A 4 -39.40 -23.29 -79.81
CA SER A 4 -38.77 -22.16 -79.13
C SER A 4 -38.24 -21.19 -80.18
N VAL A 5 -39.01 -20.13 -80.43
CA VAL A 5 -38.61 -19.02 -81.31
C VAL A 5 -37.50 -18.26 -80.60
N LYS A 6 -36.25 -18.44 -81.05
CA LYS A 6 -35.12 -17.61 -80.63
C LYS A 6 -35.33 -16.21 -81.21
N GLN A 7 -35.80 -15.27 -80.40
CA GLN A 7 -35.80 -13.86 -80.78
C GLN A 7 -34.34 -13.39 -80.92
N VAL A 8 -33.97 -12.96 -82.12
CA VAL A 8 -32.66 -12.34 -82.38
C VAL A 8 -32.78 -10.88 -82.02
N LEU A 9 -32.17 -10.48 -80.90
CA LEU A 9 -32.06 -9.07 -80.53
C LEU A 9 -31.16 -8.36 -81.54
N THR A 10 -31.57 -7.17 -81.97
CA THR A 10 -30.72 -6.29 -82.78
C THR A 10 -29.53 -5.79 -81.95
N HIS A 11 -28.46 -5.36 -82.61
CA HIS A 11 -27.25 -4.87 -81.94
C HIS A 11 -27.57 -3.77 -80.91
N ASP A 12 -28.47 -2.86 -81.27
CA ASP A 12 -28.87 -1.73 -80.42
C ASP A 12 -29.68 -2.20 -79.19
N GLN A 13 -30.55 -3.20 -79.36
CA GLN A 13 -31.27 -3.82 -78.23
C GLN A 13 -30.34 -4.60 -77.30
N LEU A 14 -29.32 -5.27 -77.85
CA LEU A 14 -28.28 -5.92 -77.06
C LEU A 14 -27.48 -4.91 -76.24
N TRP A 15 -27.12 -3.78 -76.85
CA TRP A 15 -26.45 -2.70 -76.15
C TRP A 15 -27.31 -2.11 -75.04
N GLU A 16 -28.60 -1.89 -75.28
CA GLU A 16 -29.52 -1.39 -74.26
C GLU A 16 -29.63 -2.34 -73.06
N VAL A 17 -29.76 -3.65 -73.30
CA VAL A 17 -29.80 -4.66 -72.22
C VAL A 17 -28.49 -4.74 -71.43
N LEU A 18 -27.34 -4.60 -72.10
CA LEU A 18 -26.02 -4.60 -71.45
C LEU A 18 -25.71 -3.29 -70.73
N THR A 19 -26.31 -2.19 -71.16
CA THR A 19 -26.11 -0.85 -70.61
C THR A 19 -27.25 -0.36 -69.74
N ASP A 20 -28.23 -1.24 -69.44
CA ASP A 20 -29.42 -0.93 -68.65
C ASP A 20 -29.00 -0.47 -67.26
N LYS A 21 -28.73 0.83 -67.15
CA LYS A 21 -28.44 1.52 -65.92
C LYS A 21 -29.78 1.65 -65.26
N ALA A 22 -30.06 0.75 -64.31
CA ALA A 22 -31.21 0.84 -63.46
C ALA A 22 -31.37 2.30 -63.00
N VAL A 23 -32.47 2.94 -63.39
CA VAL A 23 -32.76 4.32 -63.01
C VAL A 23 -32.80 4.32 -61.49
N ALA A 24 -31.75 4.87 -60.88
CA ALA A 24 -31.61 4.87 -59.44
C ALA A 24 -32.69 5.77 -58.84
N SER A 25 -33.84 5.20 -58.49
CA SER A 25 -34.84 5.90 -57.68
C SER A 25 -34.20 6.24 -56.34
N ALA A 26 -34.16 7.53 -56.00
CA ALA A 26 -33.61 7.97 -54.72
C ALA A 26 -34.36 7.25 -53.59
N THR A 27 -33.64 6.45 -52.81
CA THR A 27 -34.23 5.78 -51.64
C THR A 27 -34.66 6.84 -50.63
N PRO A 28 -35.90 6.79 -50.11
CA PRO A 28 -36.35 7.71 -49.08
C PRO A 28 -35.41 7.67 -47.86
N GLU A 29 -35.13 8.84 -47.28
CA GLU A 29 -34.18 9.01 -46.17
C GLU A 29 -34.51 8.11 -44.97
N VAL A 30 -35.80 7.92 -44.68
CA VAL A 30 -36.30 7.05 -43.60
C VAL A 30 -35.85 5.60 -43.77
N VAL A 31 -35.78 5.10 -45.01
CA VAL A 31 -35.37 3.73 -45.34
C VAL A 31 -33.86 3.64 -45.54
N GLN A 32 -33.24 4.75 -45.95
CA GLN A 32 -31.82 4.82 -46.26
C GLN A 32 -30.95 4.43 -45.06
N ARG A 33 -31.32 4.78 -43.82
CA ARG A 33 -30.58 4.37 -42.62
C ARG A 33 -30.50 2.85 -42.42
N TYR A 34 -31.60 2.13 -42.69
CA TYR A 34 -31.63 0.67 -42.56
C TYR A 34 -30.85 0.03 -43.71
N ARG A 35 -30.98 0.59 -44.93
CA ARG A 35 -30.19 0.15 -46.08
C ARG A 35 -28.70 0.33 -45.86
N ASN A 36 -28.26 1.49 -45.36
CA ASN A 36 -26.86 1.78 -45.06
C ASN A 36 -26.29 0.87 -43.96
N TYR A 37 -27.14 0.38 -43.05
CA TYR A 37 -26.73 -0.61 -42.05
C TYR A 37 -26.52 -2.01 -42.66
N THR A 38 -27.48 -2.50 -43.46
CA THR A 38 -27.43 -3.83 -44.07
C THR A 38 -26.44 -3.93 -45.22
N SER A 39 -26.38 -2.90 -46.05
CA SER A 39 -25.56 -2.81 -47.28
C SER A 39 -24.95 -1.42 -47.39
N PRO A 40 -23.87 -1.13 -46.64
CA PRO A 40 -23.20 0.15 -46.69
C PRO A 40 -22.51 0.37 -48.04
N ASP A 41 -22.41 1.63 -48.45
CA ASP A 41 -21.59 2.01 -49.60
C ASP A 41 -20.09 1.75 -49.32
N VAL A 42 -19.33 1.59 -50.40
CA VAL A 42 -17.88 1.43 -50.33
C VAL A 42 -17.28 2.61 -49.58
N SER A 43 -16.37 2.31 -48.64
CA SER A 43 -15.66 3.29 -47.80
C SER A 43 -16.52 4.06 -46.79
N ARG A 44 -17.79 3.67 -46.57
CA ARG A 44 -18.61 4.22 -45.48
C ARG A 44 -18.63 3.28 -44.28
N SER A 45 -18.46 3.86 -43.08
CA SER A 45 -18.64 3.14 -41.83
C SER A 45 -20.10 2.74 -41.65
N ARG A 46 -20.33 1.50 -41.23
CA ARG A 46 -21.67 1.03 -40.85
C ARG A 46 -22.10 1.70 -39.54
N VAL A 47 -23.26 2.36 -39.54
CA VAL A 47 -23.85 2.99 -38.35
C VAL A 47 -25.18 2.32 -38.03
N HIS A 48 -25.43 2.02 -36.76
CA HIS A 48 -26.69 1.43 -36.33
C HIS A 48 -27.87 2.40 -36.61
N PRO A 49 -29.02 1.94 -37.13
CA PRO A 49 -30.11 2.83 -37.55
C PRO A 49 -30.66 3.72 -36.43
N GLY A 50 -30.60 3.24 -35.17
CA GLY A 50 -31.00 4.03 -33.99
C GLY A 50 -30.06 5.19 -33.64
N ARG A 51 -28.84 5.21 -34.19
CA ARG A 51 -27.82 6.27 -33.98
C ARG A 51 -27.45 7.01 -35.26
N ALA A 52 -28.19 6.81 -36.35
CA ALA A 52 -27.85 7.35 -37.66
C ALA A 52 -27.92 8.89 -37.73
N TYR A 53 -28.67 9.51 -36.82
CA TYR A 53 -28.85 10.96 -36.71
C TYR A 53 -28.11 11.55 -35.51
N ASP A 54 -27.35 10.75 -34.77
CA ASP A 54 -26.59 11.25 -33.63
C ASP A 54 -25.44 12.13 -34.14
N PRO A 55 -25.13 13.25 -33.45
CA PRO A 55 -23.96 14.05 -33.79
C PRO A 55 -22.68 13.22 -33.63
N ASN A 56 -21.85 13.22 -34.67
CA ASN A 56 -20.60 12.46 -34.69
C ASN A 56 -19.62 12.99 -33.63
N HIS A 57 -19.42 12.25 -32.54
CA HIS A 57 -18.41 12.54 -31.51
C HIS A 57 -17.02 12.06 -31.95
N ARG A 58 -16.50 12.59 -33.06
CA ARG A 58 -15.22 12.15 -33.64
C ARG A 58 -13.99 12.88 -33.09
N ASP A 59 -14.19 13.92 -32.30
CA ASP A 59 -13.10 14.74 -31.76
C ASP A 59 -12.57 14.23 -30.42
N GLU A 60 -13.13 13.14 -29.90
CA GLU A 60 -12.66 12.50 -28.67
C GLU A 60 -11.46 11.58 -28.95
N THR A 61 -10.37 11.80 -28.23
CA THR A 61 -9.22 10.90 -28.27
C THR A 61 -9.57 9.61 -27.54
N HIS A 62 -9.67 8.51 -28.28
CA HIS A 62 -9.87 7.19 -27.69
C HIS A 62 -8.56 6.61 -27.13
N GLY A 63 -8.68 5.82 -26.07
CA GLY A 63 -7.55 5.16 -25.41
C GLY A 63 -7.13 5.84 -24.12
N ASP A 64 -6.39 5.11 -23.30
CA ASP A 64 -5.83 5.65 -22.07
C ASP A 64 -4.72 6.62 -22.42
N GLN A 65 -4.99 7.91 -22.21
CA GLN A 65 -3.93 8.92 -22.20
C GLN A 65 -3.16 8.66 -20.91
N MET A 66 -2.15 7.77 -20.98
CA MET A 66 -1.26 7.55 -19.84
C MET A 66 -0.84 8.92 -19.36
N ASN A 67 -1.18 9.23 -18.11
CA ASN A 67 -0.72 10.44 -17.45
C ASN A 67 0.80 10.35 -17.43
N LEU A 68 1.44 10.96 -18.43
CA LEU A 68 2.88 11.11 -18.51
C LEU A 68 3.20 11.94 -17.28
N GLY A 69 3.59 11.24 -16.21
CA GLY A 69 3.31 11.64 -14.84
C GLY A 69 3.70 13.08 -14.56
N ASP A 70 3.00 13.70 -13.61
CA ASP A 70 2.93 15.12 -13.20
C ASP A 70 4.24 15.96 -13.15
N GLY A 71 5.40 15.48 -13.60
CA GLY A 71 6.68 16.18 -13.60
C GLY A 71 7.27 16.32 -12.20
N LYS A 72 6.66 15.70 -11.19
CA LYS A 72 6.99 15.85 -9.77
C LYS A 72 8.18 15.01 -9.33
N ASN A 73 8.95 14.43 -10.26
CA ASN A 73 10.18 13.70 -9.93
C ASN A 73 11.15 14.59 -9.14
N GLY A 74 11.20 15.89 -9.46
CA GLY A 74 11.99 16.86 -8.72
C GLY A 74 11.54 17.05 -7.26
N GLU A 75 10.23 17.06 -6.99
CA GLU A 75 9.70 17.19 -5.63
C GLU A 75 9.86 15.90 -4.80
N ILE A 76 9.92 14.74 -5.46
CA ILE A 76 10.19 13.45 -4.82
C ILE A 76 11.67 13.35 -4.45
N ILE A 77 12.57 13.75 -5.36
CA ILE A 77 14.03 13.70 -5.14
C ILE A 77 14.46 14.78 -4.14
N ASN A 78 13.89 15.98 -4.27
CA ASN A 78 14.19 17.12 -3.41
C ASN A 78 12.88 17.66 -2.80
N PRO A 79 12.44 17.09 -1.67
CA PRO A 79 11.23 17.55 -1.01
C PRO A 79 11.37 19.02 -0.61
N LYS A 80 10.26 19.75 -0.65
CA LYS A 80 10.23 21.15 -0.25
C LYS A 80 10.72 21.27 1.21
N PRO A 81 11.51 22.31 1.53
CA PRO A 81 11.99 22.52 2.88
C PRO A 81 10.79 22.68 3.82
N LYS A 82 10.80 21.90 4.90
CA LYS A 82 9.74 21.91 5.91
C LYS A 82 9.65 23.29 6.56
N THR A 83 8.43 23.75 6.77
CA THR A 83 8.16 24.95 7.55
C THR A 83 8.44 24.73 9.03
N ASN A 84 8.57 25.83 9.79
CA ASN A 84 8.74 25.76 11.24
C ASN A 84 7.58 25.04 11.94
N PHE A 85 6.36 25.18 11.41
CA PHE A 85 5.18 24.50 11.94
C PHE A 85 5.26 22.98 11.72
N GLU A 86 5.57 22.55 10.49
CA GLU A 86 5.71 21.14 10.14
C GLU A 86 6.86 20.47 10.90
N ASN A 87 7.97 21.17 11.10
CA ASN A 87 9.07 20.69 11.93
C ASN A 87 8.64 20.48 13.39
N ARG A 88 7.89 21.42 13.98
CA ARG A 88 7.37 21.24 15.34
C ARG A 88 6.41 20.06 15.44
N LEU A 89 5.50 19.91 14.48
CA LEU A 89 4.56 18.79 14.45
C LEU A 89 5.30 17.45 14.31
N PHE A 90 6.31 17.40 13.45
CA PHE A 90 7.16 16.22 13.27
C PHE A 90 7.89 15.87 14.57
N ASN A 91 8.52 16.83 15.24
CA ASN A 91 9.21 16.62 16.50
C ASN A 91 8.26 16.09 17.59
N LEU A 92 7.03 16.58 17.66
CA LEU A 92 6.03 16.07 18.62
C LEU A 92 5.70 14.59 18.37
N ASN A 93 5.65 14.17 17.12
CA ASN A 93 5.48 12.76 16.78
C ASN A 93 6.73 11.94 17.12
N GLU A 94 7.92 12.51 16.96
CA GLU A 94 9.19 11.87 17.31
C GLU A 94 9.39 11.65 18.82
N LEU A 95 8.79 12.50 19.67
CA LEU A 95 8.82 12.30 21.13
C LEU A 95 8.26 10.94 21.56
N VAL A 96 7.33 10.37 20.79
CA VAL A 96 6.79 9.02 21.05
C VAL A 96 7.88 7.96 20.85
N TYR A 97 8.71 8.11 19.81
CA TYR A 97 9.85 7.22 19.56
C TYR A 97 10.94 7.40 20.61
N GLU A 98 11.24 8.64 21.03
CA GLU A 98 12.18 8.91 22.12
C GLU A 98 11.72 8.29 23.44
N ARG A 99 10.43 8.43 23.78
CA ARG A 99 9.84 7.77 24.95
C ARG A 99 10.03 6.25 24.90
N ASN A 100 9.79 5.64 23.75
CA ASN A 100 9.99 4.21 23.57
C ASN A 100 11.47 3.81 23.68
N ARG A 101 12.39 4.65 23.20
CA ARG A 101 13.84 4.46 23.34
C ARG A 101 14.29 4.55 24.80
N HIS A 102 13.81 5.54 25.55
CA HIS A 102 14.13 5.70 26.96
C HIS A 102 13.60 4.55 27.83
N ARG A 103 12.48 3.93 27.45
CA ARG A 103 11.98 2.72 28.13
C ARG A 103 12.97 1.54 28.04
N MET A 104 13.79 1.48 27.00
CA MET A 104 14.82 0.45 26.85
C MET A 104 16.11 0.78 27.62
N GLN A 105 16.35 2.07 27.93
CA GLN A 105 17.53 2.53 28.67
C GLN A 105 17.21 2.60 30.18
N GLN A 106 17.18 1.44 30.84
CA GLN A 106 16.91 1.32 32.29
C GLN A 106 18.01 1.89 33.19
N ASP A 107 19.12 2.31 32.61
CA ASP A 107 20.28 2.90 33.26
C ASP A 107 19.95 4.07 34.19
N THR A 108 18.90 4.83 33.89
CA THR A 108 18.51 6.04 34.66
C THR A 108 17.58 5.77 35.83
N LEU A 109 17.16 4.51 36.05
CA LEU A 109 16.15 4.16 37.06
C LEU A 109 16.74 3.86 38.44
N LEU A 110 18.07 3.87 38.59
CA LEU A 110 18.70 3.66 39.89
C LEU A 110 18.70 4.96 40.71
N PRO A 111 18.33 4.91 42.00
CA PRO A 111 18.46 6.04 42.90
C PRO A 111 19.88 6.65 42.85
N PRO A 112 20.02 7.98 42.95
CA PRO A 112 21.31 8.66 42.81
C PRO A 112 22.37 8.23 43.85
N ALA A 113 21.95 7.60 44.94
CA ALA A 113 22.83 7.04 45.96
C ALA A 113 23.44 5.67 45.61
N ILE A 114 23.01 5.03 44.51
CA ILE A 114 23.41 3.67 44.14
C ILE A 114 24.35 3.73 42.92
N ASP A 115 25.63 3.46 43.15
CA ASP A 115 26.65 3.33 42.09
C ASP A 115 26.60 1.93 41.47
N ARG A 116 26.15 1.85 40.21
CA ARG A 116 26.04 0.62 39.40
C ARG A 116 27.26 -0.29 39.44
N TYR A 117 28.45 0.29 39.55
CA TYR A 117 29.71 -0.46 39.46
C TYR A 117 30.29 -0.83 40.82
N LYS A 118 29.81 -0.21 41.91
CA LYS A 118 30.38 -0.38 43.25
C LYS A 118 29.42 -0.99 44.24
N THR A 119 28.11 -0.80 44.09
CA THR A 119 27.12 -1.36 45.00
C THR A 119 26.82 -2.80 44.64
N THR A 120 27.00 -3.71 45.59
CA THR A 120 26.52 -5.09 45.46
C THR A 120 25.04 -5.15 45.83
N PHE A 121 24.23 -5.73 44.95
CA PHE A 121 22.80 -5.95 45.20
C PHE A 121 22.57 -7.26 45.95
N GLY A 122 21.58 -7.28 46.84
CA GLY A 122 21.20 -8.45 47.63
C GLY A 122 21.11 -8.15 49.12
N LEU A 123 20.62 -9.11 49.89
CA LEU A 123 20.60 -9.02 51.35
C LEU A 123 22.01 -9.30 51.88
N VAL A 124 22.60 -8.34 52.56
CA VAL A 124 23.80 -8.56 53.36
C VAL A 124 23.38 -9.35 54.59
N SER A 125 23.50 -10.68 54.53
CA SER A 125 23.48 -11.49 55.75
C SER A 125 24.76 -11.20 56.51
N LYS A 126 24.65 -10.68 57.74
CA LYS A 126 25.77 -10.79 58.67
C LYS A 126 26.09 -12.28 58.78
N ALA A 127 27.35 -12.66 58.55
CA ALA A 127 27.78 -14.01 58.87
C ALA A 127 27.38 -14.26 60.32
N SER A 128 26.61 -15.32 60.56
CA SER A 128 26.24 -15.74 61.91
C SER A 128 27.50 -15.85 62.76
N ASP A 129 27.36 -15.71 64.08
CA ASP A 129 28.45 -15.92 65.03
C ASP A 129 29.26 -17.15 64.62
N ARG A 130 30.60 -17.02 64.62
CA ARG A 130 31.47 -18.12 64.19
C ARG A 130 31.11 -19.33 65.03
N ALA A 131 30.80 -20.46 64.38
CA ALA A 131 30.42 -21.68 65.07
C ALA A 131 31.44 -22.06 66.17
N GLY A 132 32.73 -21.74 65.97
CA GLY A 132 33.78 -21.92 66.97
C GLY A 132 33.60 -21.09 68.25
N ASP A 133 33.08 -19.86 68.17
CA ASP A 133 32.81 -19.02 69.35
C ASP A 133 31.60 -19.54 70.16
N VAL A 134 30.69 -20.28 69.51
CA VAL A 134 29.54 -20.95 70.15
C VAL A 134 29.94 -22.30 70.76
N VAL A 135 30.74 -23.10 70.04
CA VAL A 135 31.19 -24.43 70.49
C VAL A 135 32.23 -24.33 71.60
N ASN A 136 33.16 -23.38 71.49
CA ASN A 136 34.17 -23.13 72.50
C ASN A 136 34.12 -21.65 72.91
N PRO A 137 33.29 -21.29 73.90
CA PRO A 137 33.23 -19.91 74.37
C PRO A 137 34.62 -19.47 74.82
N LYS A 138 34.96 -18.20 74.63
CA LYS A 138 36.24 -17.60 75.03
C LYS A 138 36.36 -17.44 76.55
N LYS A 139 36.14 -18.52 77.31
CA LYS A 139 36.43 -18.57 78.74
C LYS A 139 37.93 -18.81 78.91
N SER A 140 38.55 -18.00 79.78
CA SER A 140 39.94 -18.24 80.17
C SER A 140 40.00 -19.39 81.16
N GLN A 141 41.13 -20.10 81.19
CA GLN A 141 41.31 -21.24 82.10
C GLN A 141 41.18 -20.83 83.58
N ALA A 142 41.71 -19.65 83.94
CA ALA A 142 41.56 -19.09 85.28
C ALA A 142 40.10 -18.85 85.68
N GLN A 143 39.24 -18.50 84.73
CA GLN A 143 37.82 -18.28 84.98
C GLN A 143 37.05 -19.61 85.14
N ILE A 144 37.48 -20.66 84.44
CA ILE A 144 36.96 -22.03 84.61
C ILE A 144 37.31 -22.56 86.00
N GLU A 145 38.55 -22.37 86.44
CA GLU A 145 39.03 -22.79 87.76
C GLU A 145 38.29 -22.03 88.88
N TYR A 146 38.10 -20.72 88.74
CA TYR A 146 37.33 -19.92 89.69
C TYR A 146 35.85 -20.36 89.79
N GLU A 147 35.18 -20.62 88.67
CA GLU A 147 33.81 -21.13 88.65
C GLU A 147 33.69 -22.54 89.24
N PHE A 148 34.73 -23.36 89.13
CA PHE A 148 34.79 -24.71 89.70
C PHE A 148 34.92 -24.70 91.23
N GLU A 149 35.71 -23.76 91.77
CA GLU A 149 35.96 -23.63 93.22
C GLU A 149 34.79 -22.97 93.98
N GLN A 150 33.91 -22.23 93.28
CA GLN A 150 32.74 -21.64 93.92
C GLN A 150 31.61 -22.68 94.09
N PRO A 151 31.04 -22.85 95.30
CA PRO A 151 29.86 -23.67 95.48
C PRO A 151 28.70 -23.04 94.70
N ARG A 152 28.02 -23.83 93.86
CA ARG A 152 26.81 -23.38 93.17
C ARG A 152 25.78 -23.02 94.24
N SER A 153 25.57 -21.73 94.49
CA SER A 153 24.46 -21.29 95.33
C SER A 153 23.16 -21.69 94.61
N MET A 154 22.37 -22.57 95.23
CA MET A 154 20.99 -22.83 94.84
C MET A 154 20.09 -21.66 95.25
#